data_AF-A0A7S4NHE4-F1
#
_entry.id   AF-A0A7S4NHE4-F1
#
_cell.length_a   1.000
_cell.length_b   1.000
_cell.length_c   1.000
_cell.angle_alpha   90.00
_cell.angle_beta   90.00
_cell.angle_gamma   90.00
#
_symmetry.space_group_name_H-M   'P 1'
#
loop_
_entity.id
_entity.type
_entity.pdbx_description
1 polymer ?
#
loop_
_entity_poly.entity_id
_entity_poly.type
_entity_poly.pdbx_seq_one_letter_code
_entity_poly.pdbx_strand_id
1 'polypeptide(L)'
;GNINPVHPHGTQCTGCAAATGGNGLGVAGGGYGLSHRMMRASNSSGGGASLSNLQHAARTAIDQGDKVASVSYSGVATMSNLNTATYIKERGGLLVWAAGNDGRTLTFGDRDADDIIVVGATSSSDAIISWSARGPFVDVVAPGSAIRTTTASSNDAYASVSGTSFSTPLTAGIIGLIWSADPSLTPDEVV
;
A
#
# COMPACT_ATOMS: atom_id res chain seq x y z
N GLY A 1 -4.23 -12.33 16.22
CA GLY A 1 -3.52 -11.51 17.22
C GLY A 1 -4.26 -10.20 17.44
N ASN A 2 -3.76 -9.31 18.31
CA ASN A 2 -4.36 -7.99 18.56
C ASN A 2 -4.21 -7.09 17.32
N ILE A 3 -5.33 -6.54 16.82
CA ILE A 3 -5.37 -5.67 15.64
C ILE A 3 -5.55 -4.18 15.98
N ASN A 4 -5.66 -3.83 17.27
CA ASN A 4 -5.86 -2.45 17.69
C ASN A 4 -4.65 -1.60 17.26
N PRO A 5 -4.89 -0.40 16.68
CA PRO A 5 -3.81 0.47 16.24
C PRO A 5 -3.02 0.99 17.43
N VAL A 6 -1.69 0.87 17.38
CA VAL A 6 -0.77 1.58 18.30
C VAL A 6 -0.25 2.90 17.72
N HIS A 7 -0.54 3.13 16.44
CA HIS A 7 -0.22 4.33 15.68
C HIS A 7 -1.30 4.51 14.59
N PRO A 8 -1.76 5.73 14.28
CA PRO A 8 -2.90 5.95 13.37
C PRO A 8 -2.62 5.63 11.90
N HIS A 9 -1.35 5.49 11.51
CA HIS A 9 -0.93 5.31 10.11
C HIS A 9 -1.57 4.12 9.42
N GLY A 10 -1.73 2.98 10.09
CA GLY A 10 -2.42 1.82 9.53
C GLY A 10 -3.87 2.14 9.15
N THR A 11 -4.62 2.76 10.06
CA THR A 11 -6.00 3.23 9.78
C THR A 11 -6.05 4.24 8.64
N GLN A 12 -5.09 5.17 8.59
CA GLN A 12 -4.99 6.16 7.50
C GLN A 12 -4.73 5.49 6.14
N CYS A 13 -3.89 4.46 6.10
CA CYS A 13 -3.66 3.66 4.89
C CYS A 13 -4.92 2.91 4.47
N THR A 14 -5.61 2.24 5.40
CA THR A 14 -6.87 1.54 5.12
C THR A 14 -7.92 2.48 4.57
N GLY A 15 -8.02 3.70 5.10
CA GLY A 15 -8.96 4.68 4.59
C GLY A 15 -8.69 5.07 3.13
N CYS A 16 -7.43 5.18 2.73
CA CYS A 16 -7.05 5.44 1.33
C CYS A 16 -7.42 4.26 0.42
N ALA A 17 -7.19 3.03 0.88
CA ALA A 17 -7.52 1.83 0.12
C ALA A 17 -9.03 1.62 0.00
N ALA A 18 -9.78 1.69 1.10
CA ALA A 18 -11.11 1.09 1.17
C ALA A 18 -12.02 1.70 2.25
N ALA A 19 -11.87 2.99 2.59
CA ALA A 19 -12.90 3.67 3.39
C ALA A 19 -14.29 3.48 2.76
N THR A 20 -15.30 3.23 3.59
CA THR A 20 -16.68 3.03 3.15
C THR A 20 -17.22 4.29 2.48
N GLY A 21 -17.48 4.19 1.17
CA GLY A 21 -18.22 5.18 0.39
C GLY A 21 -19.73 4.95 0.40
N GLY A 22 -20.48 5.86 -0.22
CA GLY A 22 -21.93 5.74 -0.40
C GLY A 22 -22.79 5.95 0.86
N ASN A 23 -22.18 6.26 2.01
CA ASN A 23 -22.85 6.46 3.30
C ASN A 23 -23.12 7.93 3.67
N GLY A 24 -22.73 8.88 2.80
CA GLY A 24 -22.90 10.32 3.03
C GLY A 24 -21.93 10.93 4.06
N LEU A 25 -20.89 10.20 4.49
CA LEU A 25 -19.95 10.63 5.52
C LEU A 25 -18.53 10.71 4.96
N GLY A 26 -17.81 11.78 5.30
CA GLY A 26 -16.36 11.83 5.18
C GLY A 26 -15.77 11.61 3.79
N VAL A 27 -15.18 10.42 3.59
CA VAL A 27 -14.34 10.06 2.43
C VAL A 27 -14.69 8.65 1.93
N ALA A 28 -14.33 8.34 0.69
CA ALA A 28 -14.36 7.00 0.13
C ALA A 28 -12.94 6.55 -0.25
N GLY A 29 -12.62 5.28 -0.01
CA GLY A 29 -11.35 4.70 -0.44
C GLY A 29 -11.36 4.32 -1.92
N GLY A 30 -10.18 4.16 -2.51
CA GLY A 30 -10.03 3.83 -3.94
C GLY A 30 -10.78 2.56 -4.35
N GLY A 31 -10.76 1.53 -3.51
CA GLY A 31 -11.51 0.28 -3.62
C GLY A 31 -12.64 0.17 -2.61
N TYR A 32 -13.42 1.23 -2.41
CA TYR A 32 -14.65 1.19 -1.61
C TYR A 32 -15.51 -0.03 -2.00
N GLY A 33 -15.95 -0.80 -0.99
CA GLY A 33 -16.79 -1.98 -1.16
C GLY A 33 -16.01 -3.31 -1.23
N LEU A 34 -14.68 -3.25 -1.32
CA LEU A 34 -13.83 -4.43 -1.22
C LEU A 34 -13.62 -4.86 0.23
N SER A 35 -13.54 -6.16 0.45
CA SER A 35 -13.10 -6.74 1.73
C SER A 35 -11.61 -6.45 1.96
N HIS A 36 -11.24 -6.12 3.18
CA HIS A 36 -9.85 -5.84 3.55
C HIS A 36 -9.47 -6.48 4.89
N ARG A 37 -8.18 -6.77 5.09
CA ARG A 37 -7.62 -7.30 6.32
C ARG A 37 -6.50 -6.39 6.84
N MET A 38 -6.51 -6.15 8.15
CA MET A 38 -5.44 -5.42 8.81
C MET A 38 -4.40 -6.36 9.40
N MET A 39 -3.15 -6.22 8.93
CA MET A 39 -2.00 -6.94 9.46
C MET A 39 -1.14 -6.01 10.31
N ARG A 40 -1.20 -6.15 11.64
CA ARG A 40 -0.37 -5.35 12.55
C ARG A 40 1.05 -5.91 12.60
N ALA A 41 1.99 -5.20 11.99
CA ALA A 41 3.42 -5.58 11.97
C ALA A 41 4.29 -4.85 13.02
N SER A 42 3.72 -3.90 13.76
CA SER A 42 4.42 -3.08 14.76
C SER A 42 3.72 -3.07 16.12
N ASN A 43 4.52 -3.04 17.19
CA ASN A 43 4.10 -2.71 18.55
C ASN A 43 4.66 -1.36 19.03
N SER A 44 5.41 -0.66 18.17
CA SER A 44 6.00 0.64 18.48
C SER A 44 4.94 1.73 18.34
N SER A 45 4.87 2.64 19.31
CA SER A 45 4.05 3.85 19.22
C SER A 45 4.50 4.78 18.09
N GLY A 46 5.75 4.67 17.63
CA GLY A 46 6.26 5.36 16.44
C GLY A 46 5.93 4.65 15.12
N GLY A 47 5.21 3.52 15.15
CA GLY A 47 4.78 2.76 13.96
C GLY A 47 5.87 1.93 13.27
N GLY A 48 7.14 2.03 13.67
CA GLY A 48 8.24 1.29 13.05
C GLY A 48 8.11 -0.24 13.18
N ALA A 49 8.43 -0.99 12.12
CA ALA A 49 8.42 -2.44 12.07
C ALA A 49 9.71 -2.98 11.44
N SER A 50 10.12 -4.20 11.78
CA SER A 50 11.22 -4.88 11.09
C SER A 50 10.77 -5.35 9.70
N LEU A 51 11.69 -5.40 8.74
CA LEU A 51 11.42 -5.98 7.41
C LEU A 51 10.89 -7.42 7.51
N SER A 52 11.43 -8.23 8.43
CA SER A 52 10.96 -9.60 8.66
C SER A 52 9.48 -9.66 9.06
N ASN A 53 9.01 -8.74 9.92
CA ASN A 53 7.61 -8.69 10.32
C ASN A 53 6.71 -8.25 9.16
N LEU A 54 7.16 -7.28 8.36
CA LEU A 54 6.41 -6.80 7.19
C LEU A 54 6.25 -7.91 6.15
N GLN A 55 7.34 -8.62 5.84
CA GLN A 55 7.35 -9.74 4.90
C GLN A 55 6.47 -10.89 5.41
N HIS A 56 6.58 -11.23 6.70
CA HIS A 56 5.74 -12.27 7.30
C HIS A 56 4.26 -11.90 7.25
N ALA A 57 3.91 -10.65 7.58
CA ALA A 57 2.54 -10.14 7.49
C ALA A 57 1.99 -10.20 6.06
N ALA A 58 2.77 -9.75 5.07
CA ALA A 58 2.37 -9.77 3.67
C ALA A 58 2.13 -11.20 3.16
N ARG A 59 3.06 -12.13 3.41
CA ARG A 59 2.89 -13.55 3.03
C ARG A 59 1.67 -14.17 3.71
N THR A 60 1.51 -13.91 5.00
CA THR A 60 0.37 -14.44 5.78
C THR A 60 -0.97 -13.94 5.26
N ALA A 61 -1.06 -12.68 4.82
CA ALA A 61 -2.29 -12.15 4.21
C ALA A 61 -2.68 -12.93 2.95
N ILE A 62 -1.71 -13.17 2.06
CA ILE A 62 -1.91 -13.94 0.83
C ILE A 62 -2.24 -15.41 1.12
N ASP A 63 -1.55 -16.03 2.08
CA ASP A 63 -1.85 -17.40 2.53
C ASP A 63 -3.26 -17.50 3.16
N GLN A 64 -3.83 -16.39 3.66
CA GLN A 64 -5.20 -16.29 4.16
C GLN A 64 -6.24 -15.95 3.07
N GLY A 65 -5.82 -15.88 1.81
CA GLY A 65 -6.69 -15.67 0.65
C GLY A 65 -6.84 -14.21 0.21
N ASP A 66 -6.11 -13.28 0.80
CA ASP A 66 -6.09 -11.90 0.32
C ASP A 66 -5.39 -11.85 -1.05
N LYS A 67 -5.86 -10.99 -1.97
CA LYS A 67 -5.31 -10.88 -3.34
C LYS A 67 -4.19 -9.85 -3.48
N VAL A 68 -4.16 -8.86 -2.62
CA VAL A 68 -3.21 -7.74 -2.68
C VAL A 68 -2.67 -7.46 -1.29
N ALA A 69 -1.35 -7.50 -1.13
CA ALA A 69 -0.67 -7.08 0.08
C ALA A 69 -0.09 -5.67 -0.12
N SER A 70 -0.61 -4.68 0.62
CA SER A 70 -0.13 -3.29 0.58
C SER A 70 0.80 -3.01 1.77
N VAL A 71 2.04 -2.61 1.49
CA VAL A 71 3.08 -2.35 2.50
C VAL A 71 3.56 -0.90 2.44
N SER A 72 3.03 -0.09 3.35
CA SER A 72 3.27 1.36 3.42
C SER A 72 4.50 1.75 4.25
N TYR A 73 5.62 1.04 4.09
CA TYR A 73 6.87 1.24 4.83
C TYR A 73 8.04 1.58 3.91
N SER A 74 9.10 2.18 4.45
CA SER A 74 10.38 2.31 3.73
C SER A 74 11.08 0.95 3.60
N GLY A 75 12.20 0.92 2.85
CA GLY A 75 13.04 -0.27 2.75
C GLY A 75 12.68 -1.23 1.62
N VAL A 76 11.94 -0.76 0.59
CA VAL A 76 11.52 -1.56 -0.56
C VAL A 76 12.69 -2.25 -1.29
N ALA A 77 13.79 -1.53 -1.48
CA ALA A 77 14.99 -1.95 -2.23
C ALA A 77 15.85 -2.99 -1.48
N THR A 78 15.32 -4.20 -1.30
CA THR A 78 16.05 -5.33 -0.71
C THR A 78 15.70 -6.64 -1.43
N MET A 79 16.68 -7.56 -1.51
CA MET A 79 16.49 -8.85 -2.16
C MET A 79 15.43 -9.71 -1.46
N SER A 80 15.30 -9.59 -0.13
CA SER A 80 14.28 -10.33 0.62
C SER A 80 12.85 -9.84 0.33
N ASN A 81 12.67 -8.59 -0.07
CA ASN A 81 11.37 -8.10 -0.56
C ASN A 81 11.06 -8.66 -1.95
N LEU A 82 12.04 -8.73 -2.87
CA LEU A 82 11.84 -9.39 -4.17
C LEU A 82 11.43 -10.86 -4.00
N ASN A 83 12.14 -11.61 -3.15
CA ASN A 83 11.77 -12.99 -2.81
C ASN A 83 10.40 -13.10 -2.11
N THR A 84 9.91 -12.01 -1.50
CA THR A 84 8.56 -11.96 -0.93
C THR A 84 7.52 -11.72 -2.01
N ALA A 85 7.84 -10.84 -2.96
CA ALA A 85 7.00 -10.52 -4.10
C ALA A 85 6.78 -11.75 -4.99
N THR A 86 7.86 -12.46 -5.37
CA THR A 86 7.78 -13.69 -6.15
C THR A 86 6.94 -14.77 -5.46
N TYR A 87 7.16 -14.98 -4.16
CA TYR A 87 6.34 -15.93 -3.38
C TYR A 87 4.85 -15.60 -3.37
N ILE A 88 4.52 -14.31 -3.29
CA ILE A 88 3.14 -13.80 -3.31
C ILE A 88 2.53 -14.00 -4.70
N LYS A 89 3.28 -13.69 -5.76
CA LYS A 89 2.86 -13.85 -7.15
C LYS A 89 2.62 -15.30 -7.54
N GLU A 90 3.49 -16.22 -7.11
CA GLU A 90 3.32 -17.67 -7.28
C GLU A 90 2.04 -18.22 -6.61
N ARG A 91 1.46 -17.48 -5.65
CA ARG A 91 0.19 -17.80 -4.98
C ARG A 91 -1.00 -17.05 -5.57
N GLY A 92 -0.81 -16.35 -6.69
CA GLY A 92 -1.86 -15.59 -7.35
C GLY A 92 -2.25 -14.32 -6.60
N GLY A 93 -1.30 -13.68 -5.91
CA GLY A 93 -1.47 -12.36 -5.29
C GLY A 93 -0.45 -11.33 -5.79
N LEU A 94 -0.60 -10.08 -5.38
CA LEU A 94 0.30 -8.98 -5.73
C LEU A 94 0.85 -8.30 -4.48
N LEU A 95 2.13 -7.89 -4.53
CA LEU A 95 2.78 -7.10 -3.48
C LEU A 95 2.94 -5.66 -3.94
N VAL A 96 2.35 -4.72 -3.21
CA VAL A 96 2.44 -3.27 -3.46
C VAL A 96 3.22 -2.62 -2.33
N TRP A 97 4.25 -1.84 -2.63
CA TRP A 97 5.14 -1.26 -1.63
C TRP A 97 5.43 0.23 -1.88
N ALA A 98 5.53 1.03 -0.81
CA ALA A 98 5.88 2.44 -0.90
C ALA A 98 7.33 2.69 -1.36
N ALA A 99 7.53 3.57 -2.35
CA ALA A 99 8.87 3.93 -2.84
C ALA A 99 9.75 4.59 -1.75
N GLY A 100 9.14 5.38 -0.86
CA GLY A 100 9.83 6.12 0.20
C GLY A 100 9.69 7.64 0.05
N ASN A 101 10.00 8.34 1.15
CA ASN A 101 9.73 9.78 1.31
C ASN A 101 11.01 10.62 1.49
N ASP A 102 12.13 10.17 0.92
CA ASP A 102 13.45 10.78 1.04
C ASP A 102 13.97 11.39 -0.28
N GLY A 103 13.14 11.40 -1.33
CA GLY A 103 13.46 12.00 -2.63
C GLY A 103 14.59 11.30 -3.39
N ARG A 104 15.06 10.15 -2.91
CA ARG A 104 16.20 9.45 -3.51
C ARG A 104 15.82 8.79 -4.83
N THR A 105 16.84 8.52 -5.64
CA THR A 105 16.71 7.70 -6.85
C THR A 105 16.86 6.22 -6.49
N LEU A 106 15.86 5.40 -6.80
CA LEU A 106 15.87 3.96 -6.61
C LEU A 106 16.35 3.26 -7.88
N THR A 107 17.52 2.61 -7.79
CA THR A 107 18.18 1.89 -8.90
C THR A 107 18.47 0.42 -8.58
N PHE A 108 17.79 -0.14 -7.56
CA PHE A 108 18.09 -1.46 -7.02
C PHE A 108 17.58 -2.61 -7.87
N GLY A 109 16.35 -2.50 -8.34
CA GLY A 109 15.69 -3.51 -9.18
C GLY A 109 15.44 -2.99 -10.59
N ASP A 110 14.76 -3.82 -11.34
CA ASP A 110 14.31 -3.56 -12.71
C ASP A 110 12.81 -3.79 -12.72
N ARG A 111 12.05 -2.68 -12.79
CA ARG A 111 10.58 -2.68 -12.76
C ARG A 111 9.95 -3.65 -13.77
N ASP A 112 10.64 -3.94 -14.88
CA ASP A 112 10.09 -4.78 -15.95
C ASP A 112 10.37 -6.28 -15.68
N ALA A 113 11.18 -6.61 -14.66
CA ALA A 113 11.65 -7.96 -14.37
C ALA A 113 11.44 -8.41 -12.91
N ASP A 114 10.94 -7.53 -12.03
CA ASP A 114 10.64 -7.86 -10.65
C ASP A 114 9.12 -7.96 -10.37
N ASP A 115 8.77 -8.63 -9.28
CA ASP A 115 7.36 -8.96 -8.96
C ASP A 115 6.72 -7.98 -7.97
N ILE A 116 7.37 -6.84 -7.67
CA ILE A 116 6.93 -5.89 -6.66
C ILE A 116 6.44 -4.58 -7.30
N ILE A 117 5.21 -4.17 -6.99
CA ILE A 117 4.67 -2.90 -7.48
C ILE A 117 5.11 -1.79 -6.53
N VAL A 118 6.10 -1.01 -6.92
CA VAL A 118 6.66 0.11 -6.16
C VAL A 118 5.95 1.42 -6.54
N VAL A 119 5.37 2.06 -5.53
CA VAL A 119 4.48 3.22 -5.73
C VAL A 119 5.09 4.52 -5.21
N GLY A 120 5.27 5.49 -6.12
CA GLY A 120 5.63 6.87 -5.81
C GLY A 120 4.42 7.79 -5.57
N ALA A 121 4.68 9.05 -5.25
CA ALA A 121 3.66 10.02 -4.87
C ALA A 121 3.60 11.27 -5.77
N THR A 122 2.39 11.65 -6.19
CA THR A 122 2.08 12.91 -6.87
C THR A 122 1.30 13.89 -6.00
N SER A 123 1.40 15.17 -6.34
CA SER A 123 0.55 16.25 -5.81
C SER A 123 -0.80 16.30 -6.55
N SER A 124 -1.68 17.20 -6.12
CA SER A 124 -2.94 17.51 -6.83
C SER A 124 -2.76 18.13 -8.23
N SER A 125 -1.54 18.58 -8.57
CA SER A 125 -1.19 19.07 -9.91
C SER A 125 -0.56 17.98 -10.77
N ASP A 126 -0.67 16.72 -10.36
CA ASP A 126 -0.06 15.54 -11.01
C ASP A 126 1.47 15.60 -11.14
N ALA A 127 2.11 16.41 -10.30
CA ALA A 127 3.56 16.53 -10.27
C ALA A 127 4.15 15.56 -9.24
N ILE A 128 5.23 14.85 -9.60
CA ILE A 128 6.01 14.05 -8.63
C ILE A 128 6.54 14.98 -7.54
N ILE A 129 6.27 14.64 -6.29
CA ILE A 129 6.64 15.49 -5.15
C ILE A 129 8.14 15.35 -4.87
N SER A 130 8.78 16.43 -4.43
CA SER A 130 10.23 16.47 -4.18
C SER A 130 10.72 15.39 -3.21
N TRP A 131 9.91 15.02 -2.22
CA TRP A 131 10.23 13.96 -1.26
C TRP A 131 9.85 12.55 -1.75
N SER A 132 9.08 12.39 -2.83
CA SER A 132 8.80 11.06 -3.36
C SER A 132 10.09 10.48 -3.94
N ALA A 133 10.50 9.32 -3.44
CA ALA A 133 11.49 8.51 -4.13
C ALA A 133 11.00 8.20 -5.55
N ARG A 134 11.95 8.08 -6.48
CA ARG A 134 11.71 7.96 -7.92
C ARG A 134 12.82 7.17 -8.59
N GLY A 135 12.71 6.87 -9.87
CA GLY A 135 13.76 6.18 -10.63
C GLY A 135 13.24 4.92 -11.31
N PRO A 136 14.14 4.14 -11.94
CA PRO A 136 13.76 2.98 -12.73
C PRO A 136 13.09 1.86 -11.92
N PHE A 137 13.31 1.78 -10.60
CA PHE A 137 12.66 0.80 -9.72
C PHE A 137 11.30 1.30 -9.16
N VAL A 138 10.65 2.27 -9.81
CA VAL A 138 9.30 2.73 -9.47
C VAL A 138 8.40 2.47 -10.66
N ASP A 139 7.34 1.68 -10.45
CA ASP A 139 6.41 1.24 -11.49
C ASP A 139 5.38 2.33 -11.81
N VAL A 140 4.75 2.86 -10.77
CA VAL A 140 3.64 3.80 -10.88
C VAL A 140 3.71 4.89 -9.82
N VAL A 141 2.98 5.97 -10.06
CA VAL A 141 2.80 7.05 -9.09
C VAL A 141 1.30 7.26 -8.85
N ALA A 142 0.95 7.62 -7.63
CA ALA A 142 -0.44 7.93 -7.27
C ALA A 142 -0.51 9.13 -6.31
N PRO A 143 -1.67 9.81 -6.18
CA PRO A 143 -1.84 10.91 -5.25
C PRO A 143 -1.36 10.56 -3.83
N GLY A 144 -0.41 11.35 -3.32
CA GLY A 144 0.20 11.13 -2.00
C GLY A 144 0.44 12.40 -1.20
N SER A 145 0.01 13.57 -1.69
CA SER A 145 0.06 14.85 -0.96
C SER A 145 -1.32 15.24 -0.46
N ALA A 146 -1.42 15.63 0.82
CA ALA A 146 -2.63 16.18 1.41
C ALA A 146 -3.88 15.32 1.18
N ILE A 147 -3.70 14.00 1.29
CA ILE A 147 -4.77 13.02 1.11
C ILE A 147 -5.67 13.03 2.33
N ARG A 148 -6.96 13.30 2.13
CA ARG A 148 -7.95 13.22 3.20
C ARG A 148 -8.37 11.76 3.39
N THR A 149 -8.19 11.22 4.61
CA THR A 149 -8.47 9.82 4.93
C THR A 149 -8.98 9.66 6.37
N THR A 150 -9.39 8.44 6.76
CA THR A 150 -9.78 8.10 8.13
C THR A 150 -8.58 8.09 9.08
N THR A 151 -8.78 8.25 10.39
CA THR A 151 -7.69 8.19 11.37
C THR A 151 -8.15 7.59 12.69
N ALA A 152 -7.23 7.05 13.48
CA ALA A 152 -7.53 6.36 14.74
C ALA A 152 -7.72 7.30 15.96
N SER A 153 -7.92 8.60 15.75
CA SER A 153 -8.09 9.59 16.83
C SER A 153 -9.47 9.53 17.48
N SER A 154 -10.49 9.15 16.72
CA SER A 154 -11.84 8.78 17.19
C SER A 154 -12.58 8.02 16.06
N ASN A 155 -13.78 7.51 16.32
CA ASN A 155 -14.55 6.73 15.32
C ASN A 155 -14.99 7.56 14.11
N ASP A 156 -15.12 8.88 14.26
CA ASP A 156 -15.61 9.80 13.23
C ASP A 156 -14.51 10.76 12.75
N ALA A 157 -13.24 10.46 13.07
CA ALA A 157 -12.12 11.34 12.76
C ALA A 157 -11.57 11.11 11.35
N TYR A 158 -11.21 12.22 10.71
CA TYR A 158 -10.49 12.27 9.45
C TYR A 158 -9.21 13.10 9.61
N ALA A 159 -8.20 12.79 8.81
CA ALA A 159 -6.94 13.53 8.78
C ALA A 159 -6.54 13.85 7.33
N SER A 160 -5.70 14.87 7.16
CA SER A 160 -4.97 15.12 5.92
C SER A 160 -3.55 14.61 6.10
N VAL A 161 -3.10 13.73 5.20
CA VAL A 161 -1.83 13.01 5.32
C VAL A 161 -1.02 13.07 4.03
N SER A 162 0.31 12.99 4.16
CA SER A 162 1.22 13.03 3.02
C SER A 162 2.30 11.96 3.12
N GLY A 163 2.57 11.26 2.02
CA GLY A 163 3.58 10.21 1.93
C GLY A 163 3.24 9.18 0.85
N THR A 164 4.27 8.54 0.29
CA THR A 164 4.13 7.36 -0.59
C THR A 164 3.35 6.25 0.09
N SER A 165 3.41 6.17 1.43
CA SER A 165 2.57 5.32 2.28
C SER A 165 1.07 5.41 2.00
N PHE A 166 0.56 6.52 1.45
CA PHE A 166 -0.87 6.70 1.13
C PHE A 166 -1.16 6.51 -0.36
N SER A 167 -0.19 6.77 -1.23
CA SER A 167 -0.22 6.38 -2.63
C SER A 167 -0.32 4.85 -2.78
N THR A 168 0.48 4.09 -2.01
CA THR A 168 0.52 2.62 -2.04
C THR A 168 -0.85 1.95 -1.80
N PRO A 169 -1.58 2.22 -0.71
CA PRO A 169 -2.89 1.62 -0.47
C PRO A 169 -3.95 2.14 -1.44
N LEU A 170 -3.85 3.36 -1.96
CA LEU A 170 -4.73 3.85 -3.01
C LEU A 170 -4.57 2.97 -4.28
N THR A 171 -3.33 2.74 -4.72
CA THR A 171 -3.02 1.83 -5.83
C THR A 171 -3.53 0.41 -5.55
N ALA A 172 -3.31 -0.12 -4.35
CA ALA A 172 -3.82 -1.44 -3.96
C ALA A 172 -5.35 -1.54 -4.03
N GLY A 173 -6.07 -0.47 -3.66
CA GLY A 173 -7.52 -0.38 -3.80
C GLY A 173 -7.97 -0.45 -5.27
N ILE A 174 -7.27 0.24 -6.18
CA ILE A 174 -7.55 0.20 -7.62
C ILE A 174 -7.24 -1.18 -8.21
N ILE A 175 -6.12 -1.80 -7.84
CA ILE A 175 -5.79 -3.19 -8.22
C ILE A 175 -6.91 -4.13 -7.80
N GLY A 176 -7.40 -3.99 -6.56
CA GLY A 176 -8.53 -4.77 -6.07
C GLY A 176 -9.82 -4.56 -6.88
N LEU A 177 -10.08 -3.33 -7.36
CA LEU A 177 -11.23 -3.05 -8.23
C LEU A 177 -11.09 -3.71 -9.61
N ILE A 178 -9.91 -3.61 -10.22
CA ILE A 178 -9.62 -4.27 -11.51
C ILE A 178 -9.91 -5.77 -11.38
N TRP A 179 -9.38 -6.41 -10.33
CA TRP A 179 -9.60 -7.83 -10.10
C TRP A 179 -11.05 -8.18 -9.73
N SER A 180 -11.78 -7.26 -9.10
CA SER A 180 -13.21 -7.47 -8.83
C SER A 180 -14.06 -7.41 -10.11
N ALA A 181 -13.62 -6.65 -11.11
CA ALA A 181 -14.29 -6.56 -12.41
C ALA A 181 -14.09 -7.82 -13.25
N ASP A 182 -12.91 -8.44 -13.15
CA ASP A 182 -12.63 -9.75 -13.73
C ASP A 182 -11.79 -10.64 -12.77
N PRO A 183 -12.45 -11.50 -11.97
CA PRO A 183 -11.78 -12.40 -11.05
C PRO A 183 -10.88 -13.47 -11.71
N SER A 184 -10.97 -13.64 -13.03
CA SER A 184 -10.20 -14.65 -13.77
C SER A 184 -8.80 -14.19 -14.16
N LEU A 185 -8.53 -12.87 -14.09
CA LEU A 185 -7.21 -12.31 -14.38
C LEU A 185 -6.14 -12.93 -13.48
N THR A 186 -5.01 -13.25 -14.10
CA THR A 186 -3.76 -13.59 -13.43
C THR A 186 -3.09 -12.33 -12.86
N PRO A 187 -2.16 -12.46 -11.90
CA PRO A 187 -1.39 -11.32 -11.41
C PRO A 187 -0.74 -10.50 -12.54
N ASP A 188 -0.22 -11.16 -13.58
CA ASP A 188 0.44 -10.55 -14.73
C ASP A 188 -0.51 -9.77 -15.66
N GLU A 189 -1.80 -10.10 -15.68
CA GLU A 189 -2.79 -9.38 -16.49
C GLU A 189 -3.38 -8.18 -15.76
N VAL A 190 -3.22 -8.13 -14.43
CA VAL A 190 -3.68 -7.00 -13.60
C VAL A 190 -2.67 -5.85 -13.63
N VAL A 191 -1.38 -6.13 -13.84
CA VAL A 191 -0.27 -5.16 -13.79
C VAL A 191 0.24 -4.75 -15.16
#